data_AF-A0A382YK98-F1
#
_entry.id   AF-A0A382YK98-F1
#
_cell.length_a   1.000
_cell.length_b   1.000
_cell.length_c   1.000
_cell.angle_alpha   90.00
_cell.angle_beta   90.00
_cell.angle_gamma   90.00
#
_symmetry.space_group_name_H-M   'P 1'
#
loop_
_entity.id
_entity.type
_entity.pdbx_description
1 polymer ?
#
loop_
_entity_poly.entity_id
_entity_poly.type
_entity_poly.pdbx_seq_one_letter_code
_entity_poly.pdbx_strand_id
1 'polypeptide(L)' 'WALEAYGAAHTLQEILTIKSDDVDGRTKLYNSLVRGKNTPQSSIPESFNVLVKELEGLGLNVVLN' A
#
# COMPACT_ATOMS: atom_id res chain seq x y z
N TRP A 1 15.31 -3.11 1.60
CA TRP A 1 16.62 -3.29 0.93
C TRP A 1 16.86 -4.68 0.37
N ALA A 2 16.77 -5.77 1.15
CA ALA A 2 16.98 -7.12 0.59
C ALA A 2 16.05 -7.39 -0.61
N LEU A 3 14.74 -7.14 -0.45
CA LEU A 3 13.75 -7.31 -1.53
C LEU A 3 13.99 -6.39 -2.72
N GLU A 4 14.51 -5.18 -2.49
CA GLU A 4 14.87 -4.24 -3.55
C GLU A 4 16.09 -4.76 -4.34
N ALA A 5 17.12 -5.25 -3.64
CA ALA A 5 18.31 -5.83 -4.26
C ALA A 5 17.98 -7.10 -5.07
N TYR A 6 17.02 -7.90 -4.61
CA TYR A 6 16.50 -9.05 -5.35
C TYR A 6 15.62 -8.67 -6.55
N GLY A 7 15.23 -7.40 -6.71
CA GLY A 7 14.28 -6.98 -7.74
C GLY A 7 12.86 -7.51 -7.51
N ALA A 8 12.51 -7.89 -6.28
CA ALA A 8 11.22 -8.46 -5.91
C ALA A 8 10.14 -7.37 -5.76
N ALA A 9 9.86 -6.64 -6.84
CA ALA A 9 8.99 -5.45 -6.83
C ALA A 9 7.58 -5.73 -6.31
N HIS A 10 6.96 -6.84 -6.75
CA HIS A 10 5.62 -7.22 -6.30
C HIS A 10 5.58 -7.63 -4.82
N THR A 11 6.58 -8.40 -4.37
CA THR A 11 6.67 -8.81 -2.97
C THR A 11 6.88 -7.60 -2.06
N LEU A 12 7.74 -6.66 -2.47
CA LEU A 12 7.93 -5.40 -1.76
C LEU A 12 6.65 -4.57 -1.73
N GLN A 13 5.97 -4.42 -2.88
CA GLN A 13 4.70 -3.71 -2.95
C GLN A 13 3.68 -4.31 -1.98
N GLU A 14 3.48 -5.63 -2.02
CA GLU A 14 2.52 -6.29 -1.13
C GLU A 14 2.81 -6.05 0.36
N ILE A 15 4.09 -6.08 0.75
CA ILE A 15 4.50 -5.83 2.14
C ILE A 15 4.19 -4.40 2.56
N LEU A 16 4.37 -3.42 1.67
CA LEU A 16 4.12 -2.01 1.95
C LEU A 16 2.64 -1.61 1.85
N THR A 17 1.79 -2.39 1.17
CA THR A 17 0.38 -2.06 0.92
C THR A 17 -0.57 -3.06 1.58
N ILE A 18 -1.04 -4.06 0.83
CA ILE A 18 -2.15 -4.97 1.19
C ILE A 18 -1.86 -5.86 2.39
N LYS A 19 -0.59 -6.03 2.79
CA LYS A 19 -0.20 -6.76 4.01
C LYS A 19 0.02 -5.86 5.23
N SER A 20 0.14 -4.54 5.08
CA SER A 20 0.40 -3.60 6.18
C SER A 20 -0.69 -2.52 6.30
N ASP A 21 -0.75 -1.62 5.31
CA ASP A 21 -1.35 -0.29 5.44
C ASP A 21 -2.58 -0.06 4.55
N ASP A 22 -2.87 -0.95 3.60
CA ASP A 22 -4.06 -0.85 2.75
C ASP A 22 -5.26 -1.54 3.43
N VAL A 23 -6.08 -0.75 4.13
CA VAL A 23 -7.23 -1.22 4.92
C VAL A 23 -8.28 -1.93 4.05
N ASP A 24 -8.62 -1.34 2.91
CA ASP A 24 -9.60 -1.89 1.97
C ASP A 24 -9.04 -3.10 1.22
N GLY A 25 -7.78 -3.01 0.81
CA GLY A 25 -7.04 -4.06 0.12
C GLY A 25 -6.88 -5.31 0.97
N ARG A 26 -6.68 -5.17 2.28
CA ARG A 26 -6.56 -6.31 3.20
C ARG A 26 -7.84 -7.14 3.27
N THR A 27 -9.00 -6.50 3.37
CA THR A 27 -10.30 -7.21 3.40
C THR A 27 -10.58 -7.92 2.07
N LYS A 28 -10.25 -7.28 0.95
CA LYS A 28 -10.35 -7.89 -0.39
C LYS A 28 -9.38 -9.06 -0.54
N LEU A 29 -8.15 -8.94 -0.03
CA LEU A 29 -7.13 -9.99 -0.04
C LEU A 29 -7.61 -11.21 0.74
N TYR A 30 -8.16 -11.04 1.95
CA TYR A 30 -8.74 -12.12 2.74
C TYR A 30 -9.85 -12.85 1.97
N ASN A 31 -10.77 -12.11 1.37
CA ASN A 31 -11.86 -12.70 0.57
C ASN A 31 -11.33 -13.45 -0.66
N SER A 32 -10.29 -12.93 -1.34
CA SER A 32 -9.65 -13.60 -2.46
C SER A 32 -8.95 -14.89 -2.04
N LEU A 33 -8.22 -14.87 -0.91
CA LEU A 33 -7.55 -16.06 -0.36
C LEU A 33 -8.55 -17.17 -0.03
N VAL A 34 -9.65 -16.85 0.65
CA VAL A 34 -10.70 -17.82 1.00
C VAL A 34 -11.37 -18.40 -0.25
N ARG A 35 -11.50 -17.60 -1.31
CA ARG A 35 -12.17 -17.99 -2.56
C ARG A 35 -11.22 -18.60 -3.60
N GLY A 36 -9.92 -18.73 -3.30
CA GLY A 36 -8.91 -19.19 -4.25
C GLY A 36 -8.76 -18.29 -5.48
N LYS A 37 -9.08 -17.00 -5.35
CA LYS A 37 -8.95 -16.01 -6.43
C LYS A 37 -7.58 -15.32 -6.35
N ASN A 38 -7.15 -14.75 -7.48
CA ASN A 38 -5.93 -13.96 -7.54
C ASN A 38 -5.94 -12.79 -6.53
N THR A 39 -4.74 -12.40 -6.12
CA THR A 39 -4.53 -11.27 -5.22
C THR A 39 -5.07 -9.99 -5.84
N PRO A 40 -5.79 -9.16 -5.07
CA PRO A 40 -6.28 -7.88 -5.57
C PRO A 40 -5.12 -6.91 -5.81
N GLN A 41 -5.34 -5.95 -6.70
CA GLN A 41 -4.38 -4.89 -6.97
C GLN A 41 -4.21 -4.00 -5.72
N SER A 42 -2.97 -3.62 -5.42
CA SER A 42 -2.66 -2.74 -4.30
C SER A 42 -3.16 -1.31 -4.56
N SER A 43 -3.68 -0.65 -3.52
CA SER A 43 -4.03 0.76 -3.57
C SER A 43 -3.01 1.64 -2.83
N ILE A 44 -3.28 2.95 -2.73
CA ILE A 44 -2.41 3.89 -2.01
C ILE A 44 -2.44 3.53 -0.52
N PRO A 45 -1.28 3.34 0.14
CA PRO A 45 -1.23 3.01 1.56
C PRO A 45 -1.66 4.20 2.41
N GLU A 46 -2.36 3.91 3.51
CA GLU A 46 -2.91 4.97 4.37
C GLU A 46 -1.82 5.84 5.03
N SER A 47 -0.63 5.26 5.27
CA SER A 47 0.55 5.98 5.75
C SER A 47 0.97 7.13 4.82
N PHE A 48 0.72 7.02 3.51
CA PHE A 48 0.96 8.11 2.57
C PHE A 48 -0.05 9.25 2.75
N ASN A 49 -1.33 8.92 2.98
CA ASN A 49 -2.36 9.94 3.27
C ASN A 49 -2.03 10.70 4.56
N VAL A 50 -1.58 9.98 5.60
CA VAL A 50 -1.12 10.60 6.85
C VAL A 50 0.05 11.54 6.60
N LEU A 51 1.06 11.11 5.84
CA LEU A 51 2.20 11.95 5.47
C LEU A 51 1.76 13.25 4.76
N VAL A 52 0.83 13.17 3.81
CA VAL A 52 0.28 14.36 3.13
C VAL A 52 -0.38 15.30 4.13
N LYS A 53 -1.17 14.77 5.07
CA LYS A 53 -1.84 15.57 6.11
C LYS A 53 -0.84 16.22 7.08
N GLU A 54 0.25 15.54 7.43
CA GLU A 54 1.31 16.08 8.26
C GLU A 54 2.03 17.25 7.56
N LEU A 55 2.30 17.12 6.25
CA LEU A 55 2.89 18.19 5.44
C LEU A 55 1.92 19.39 5.28
N GLU A 56 0.63 19.13 5.06
CA GLU A 56 -0.41 20.17 5.04
C GLU A 56 -0.48 20.93 6.38
N GLY A 57 -0.30 20.24 7.51
CA GLY A 57 -0.21 20.86 8.84
C GLY A 57 0.97 21.83 9.00
N LEU A 58 2.02 21.67 8.18
CA LEU A 58 3.17 22.58 8.11
C LEU A 58 2.98 23.71 7.08
N GLY A 59 1.82 23.77 6.40
CA GLY A 59 1.54 24.73 5.34
C GLY A 59 2.11 24.34 3.97
N LEU A 60 2.55 23.09 3.79
CA LEU A 60 3.03 22.57 2.51
C LEU A 60 1.87 21.92 1.75
N ASN A 61 1.62 22.37 0.52
CA ASN A 61 0.61 21.76 -0.36
C ASN A 61 1.26 20.72 -1.27
N VAL A 62 0.90 19.44 -1.08
CA VAL A 62 1.38 18.32 -1.90
C VAL A 62 0.23 17.81 -2.75
N VAL A 63 0.40 17.85 -4.08
CA VAL A 63 -0.61 17.38 -5.05
C VAL A 63 -0.01 16.21 -5.83
N LEU A 64 -0.75 15.11 -5.90
CA LEU A 64 -0.45 14.00 -6.80
C LEU A 64 -0.99 14.36 -8.21
N ASN A 65 -0.11 14.32 -9.21
CA ASN A 65 -0.46 14.49 -10.63
C ASN A 65 -0.60 13.14 -11.32
#